data_AF-A0A7S2RWI5-F1
#
_entry.id   AF-A0A7S2RWI5-F1
#
_cell.length_a   1.000
_cell.length_b   1.000
_cell.length_c   1.000
_cell.angle_alpha   90.00
_cell.angle_beta   90.00
_cell.angle_gamma   90.00
#
_symmetry.space_group_name_H-M   'P 1'
#
loop_
_entity.id
_entity.type
_entity.pdbx_description
1 polymer ?
#
loop_
_entity_poly.entity_id
_entity_poly.type
_entity_poly.pdbx_seq_one_letter_code
_entity_poly.pdbx_strand_id
1 'polypeptide(L)'
;WPLASMPPRKRGPRAQAGPGEERGGDRKLGRSAGNGDAQYRRASGGRGGEGGISSLVGLAMGWARDLILSLRKPDRLWLVLFLPSFIRYMMLLRASLRPRPLHVGMVREAFPGSLALLVPPGTPVEVVSEDLEGPLDAPVWRHDPALGRGYLLFSQVAKNRLWRWEEGGGAFTIGRSLFLEHAGCLPHPSRRPEEKTCEASEGGAGVAAMALTPAAKYPPADLQPLLLGEQGNQRITRMEANATRTPITQLPPGQRLSGMAFAPSGDLFFTTCALPEPSSCSSLGEASPAATAAKEEGAEAKKGSSSSGTTTTTTTSSGGVWRVPAEVLRDPWGHSGKLPELLELHGVTAPIGIAVSSDHKRVHVADQSTKQWFAFNLTADGELESRGAALFREEEEGAVPAGSSTDKHGNVFAATSEGVVVFSKKGQQLGRIITGKPVSASVFSDDGFLYMTGEARVWRVRVAAKPARPVKEAPLRGPNEGKNSGGGSRRHHGGDSTGSRGTRRSDRQTKG
;
A
#
# COMPACT_ATOMS: atom_id res chain seq x y z
N TRP A 1 9.43 15.13 -33.03
CA TRP A 1 8.98 16.52 -33.19
C TRP A 1 8.67 17.10 -31.82
N PRO A 2 9.37 18.14 -31.35
CA PRO A 2 9.06 18.72 -30.05
C PRO A 2 7.86 19.67 -30.19
N LEU A 3 6.83 19.46 -29.38
CA LEU A 3 5.68 20.36 -29.31
C LEU A 3 6.02 21.55 -28.41
N ALA A 4 5.90 22.73 -29.01
CA ALA A 4 6.14 24.03 -28.43
C ALA A 4 5.11 24.39 -27.35
N SER A 5 5.58 25.18 -26.39
CA SER A 5 4.83 25.88 -25.36
C SER A 5 3.79 26.84 -25.96
N MET A 6 2.55 26.79 -25.46
CA MET A 6 1.52 27.81 -25.73
C MET A 6 1.55 28.92 -24.67
N PRO A 7 1.40 30.20 -25.05
CA PRO A 7 1.30 31.33 -24.12
C PRO A 7 -0.14 31.52 -23.58
N PRO A 8 -0.34 32.26 -22.48
CA PRO A 8 -1.62 32.30 -21.77
C PRO A 8 -2.66 33.16 -22.51
N ARG A 9 -3.90 32.66 -22.60
CA ARG A 9 -5.04 33.42 -23.13
C ARG A 9 -5.57 34.43 -22.09
N LYS A 10 -5.68 35.68 -22.56
CA LYS A 10 -6.30 36.83 -21.87
C LYS A 10 -7.77 36.56 -21.53
N ARG A 11 -8.19 36.93 -20.31
CA ARG A 11 -9.59 36.96 -19.85
C ARG A 11 -10.33 38.14 -20.47
N GLY A 12 -11.49 37.89 -21.06
CA GLY A 12 -12.52 38.88 -21.44
C GLY A 12 -13.76 38.77 -20.54
N PRO A 13 -14.64 39.79 -20.51
CA PRO A 13 -15.36 40.16 -19.30
C PRO A 13 -16.67 39.39 -19.05
N ARG A 14 -17.04 39.42 -17.77
CA ARG A 14 -18.17 38.76 -17.11
C ARG A 14 -19.42 39.62 -17.28
N ALA A 15 -20.47 39.11 -17.90
CA ALA A 15 -21.79 39.75 -17.91
C ALA A 15 -22.62 39.29 -16.70
N GLN A 16 -23.08 40.26 -15.91
CA GLN A 16 -24.04 40.11 -14.81
C GLN A 16 -25.47 40.09 -15.38
N ALA A 17 -26.38 39.36 -14.73
CA ALA A 17 -27.80 39.64 -14.81
C ALA A 17 -28.48 39.29 -13.46
N GLY A 18 -29.08 40.32 -12.87
CA GLY A 18 -30.10 40.26 -11.82
C GLY A 18 -31.40 40.93 -12.31
N PRO A 19 -32.45 41.09 -11.48
CA PRO A 19 -33.77 40.48 -11.67
C PRO A 19 -34.97 41.46 -11.88
N GLY A 20 -36.19 40.93 -12.09
CA GLY A 20 -37.50 41.62 -11.93
C GLY A 20 -38.51 41.32 -13.07
N GLU A 21 -39.65 40.65 -12.79
CA GLU A 21 -41.04 41.22 -12.65
C GLU A 21 -41.72 41.55 -14.00
N GLU A 22 -43.03 41.44 -14.29
CA GLU A 22 -44.26 40.85 -13.73
C GLU A 22 -45.38 41.10 -14.79
N ARG A 23 -46.54 40.38 -14.71
CA ARG A 23 -47.89 40.66 -15.31
C ARG A 23 -48.12 40.44 -16.82
N GLY A 24 -49.29 39.99 -17.31
CA GLY A 24 -50.59 39.63 -16.72
C GLY A 24 -51.69 39.50 -17.79
N GLY A 25 -52.82 38.84 -17.45
CA GLY A 25 -54.12 38.82 -18.18
C GLY A 25 -54.29 37.67 -19.20
N ASP A 26 -55.40 36.94 -19.31
CA ASP A 26 -56.77 37.28 -18.92
C ASP A 26 -57.70 36.03 -18.80
N ARG A 27 -58.79 36.19 -18.04
CA ARG A 27 -59.84 35.20 -17.70
C ARG A 27 -60.92 35.09 -18.80
N LYS A 28 -61.59 33.93 -18.92
CA LYS A 28 -63.02 33.75 -18.53
C LYS A 28 -63.61 32.37 -18.81
N LEU A 29 -64.47 31.99 -17.85
CA LEU A 29 -65.29 30.79 -17.71
C LEU A 29 -66.60 30.84 -18.53
N GLY A 30 -67.15 29.65 -18.81
CA GLY A 30 -68.55 29.48 -19.22
C GLY A 30 -69.12 28.08 -18.86
N ARG A 31 -69.88 28.04 -17.74
CA ARG A 31 -71.08 27.24 -17.36
C ARG A 31 -71.13 25.73 -17.70
N SER A 32 -71.25 24.78 -16.75
CA SER A 32 -72.32 24.49 -15.74
C SER A 32 -73.57 23.77 -16.27
N ALA A 33 -73.70 22.47 -15.95
CA ALA A 33 -74.89 21.71 -15.49
C ALA A 33 -74.43 20.22 -15.32
N GLY A 34 -74.71 19.43 -14.30
CA GLY A 34 -75.71 19.48 -13.23
C GLY A 34 -76.59 18.21 -13.28
N ASN A 35 -76.22 17.18 -12.50
CA ASN A 35 -77.01 16.04 -11.96
C ASN A 35 -76.04 14.87 -11.67
N GLY A 36 -76.05 14.14 -10.56
CA GLY A 36 -77.02 13.94 -9.49
C GLY A 36 -76.83 12.48 -9.00
N ASP A 37 -77.02 12.25 -7.70
CA ASP A 37 -77.09 10.96 -6.98
C ASP A 37 -75.75 10.27 -6.61
N ALA A 38 -75.37 10.23 -5.32
CA ALA A 38 -75.87 9.38 -4.23
C ALA A 38 -75.64 7.88 -4.54
N GLN A 39 -75.11 7.02 -3.68
CA GLN A 39 -75.12 6.97 -2.22
C GLN A 39 -74.18 5.84 -1.75
N TYR A 40 -73.75 5.97 -0.50
CA TYR A 40 -73.08 4.97 0.34
C TYR A 40 -73.66 3.54 0.27
N ARG A 41 -72.80 2.50 0.26
CA ARG A 41 -73.02 1.27 1.06
C ARG A 41 -71.72 0.49 1.34
N ARG A 42 -71.57 0.14 2.63
CA ARG A 42 -70.58 -0.78 3.23
C ARG A 42 -70.73 -2.22 2.71
N ALA A 43 -69.61 -2.96 2.68
CA ALA A 43 -69.42 -4.34 3.19
C ALA A 43 -68.14 -4.93 2.54
N SER A 44 -67.02 -5.01 3.27
CA SER A 44 -66.53 -6.21 3.98
C SER A 44 -65.99 -7.35 3.10
N GLY A 45 -64.66 -7.52 3.15
CA GLY A 45 -63.97 -8.82 3.28
C GLY A 45 -64.09 -9.86 2.15
N GLY A 46 -62.99 -10.06 1.42
CA GLY A 46 -62.78 -11.24 0.57
C GLY A 46 -61.36 -11.31 0.01
N ARG A 47 -60.75 -12.49 0.08
CA ARG A 47 -59.35 -12.87 -0.22
C ARG A 47 -58.92 -12.72 -1.70
N GLY A 48 -57.60 -12.67 -1.91
CA GLY A 48 -56.90 -12.89 -3.20
C GLY A 48 -56.02 -11.68 -3.56
N GLY A 49 -54.69 -11.74 -3.58
CA GLY A 49 -53.91 -12.53 -4.54
C GLY A 49 -53.77 -11.76 -5.86
N GLU A 50 -52.54 -11.54 -6.34
CA GLU A 50 -52.21 -11.25 -7.76
C GLU A 50 -52.22 -9.80 -8.31
N GLY A 51 -52.22 -8.75 -7.48
CA GLY A 51 -52.19 -7.35 -8.00
C GLY A 51 -50.82 -6.77 -8.39
N GLY A 52 -49.71 -7.27 -7.83
CA GLY A 52 -48.39 -6.61 -7.95
C GLY A 52 -47.56 -6.99 -9.18
N ILE A 53 -47.74 -8.21 -9.70
CA ILE A 53 -46.93 -8.75 -10.81
C ILE A 53 -47.50 -8.30 -12.17
N SER A 54 -48.83 -8.19 -12.28
CA SER A 54 -49.52 -7.70 -13.49
C SER A 54 -49.12 -6.27 -13.87
N SER A 55 -48.91 -5.40 -12.87
CA SER A 55 -48.47 -4.01 -13.09
C SER A 55 -47.06 -3.89 -13.67
N LEU A 56 -46.12 -4.76 -13.27
CA LEU A 56 -44.74 -4.74 -13.76
C LEU A 56 -44.62 -5.38 -15.14
N VAL A 57 -45.37 -6.44 -15.41
CA VAL A 57 -45.44 -7.08 -16.73
C VAL A 57 -46.08 -6.15 -17.77
N GLY A 58 -47.14 -5.43 -17.40
CA GLY A 58 -47.77 -4.43 -18.27
C GLY A 58 -46.85 -3.25 -18.61
N LEU A 59 -46.08 -2.77 -17.64
CA LEU A 59 -45.06 -1.72 -17.86
C LEU A 59 -43.91 -2.21 -18.76
N ALA A 60 -43.42 -3.43 -18.55
CA ALA A 60 -42.37 -4.03 -19.37
C ALA A 60 -42.83 -4.28 -20.81
N MET A 61 -44.07 -4.75 -21.00
CA MET A 61 -44.65 -4.92 -22.35
C MET A 61 -44.90 -3.59 -23.05
N GLY A 62 -45.31 -2.54 -22.34
CA GLY A 62 -45.46 -1.19 -22.88
C GLY A 62 -44.12 -0.62 -23.39
N TRP A 63 -43.07 -0.75 -22.59
CA TRP A 63 -41.70 -0.35 -22.98
C TRP A 63 -41.18 -1.13 -24.19
N ALA A 64 -41.42 -2.45 -24.24
CA ALA A 64 -41.03 -3.27 -25.38
C ALA A 64 -41.78 -2.86 -26.66
N ARG A 65 -43.09 -2.55 -26.56
CA ARG A 65 -43.89 -2.10 -27.69
C ARG A 65 -43.45 -0.74 -28.21
N ASP A 66 -43.18 0.21 -27.32
CA ASP A 66 -42.69 1.54 -27.68
C ASP A 66 -41.27 1.52 -28.25
N LEU A 67 -40.42 0.61 -27.76
CA LEU A 67 -39.10 0.36 -28.34
C LEU A 67 -39.21 -0.21 -29.76
N ILE A 68 -40.08 -1.20 -29.98
CA ILE A 68 -40.32 -1.80 -31.31
C ILE A 68 -40.88 -0.77 -32.29
N LEU A 69 -41.81 0.08 -31.84
CA LEU A 69 -42.39 1.16 -32.65
C LEU A 69 -41.37 2.28 -32.94
N SER A 70 -40.47 2.58 -31.99
CA SER A 70 -39.34 3.50 -32.17
C SER A 70 -38.32 2.99 -33.19
N LEU A 71 -38.06 1.68 -33.23
CA LEU A 71 -37.13 1.05 -34.18
C LEU A 71 -37.70 0.91 -35.60
N ARG A 72 -39.01 1.08 -35.80
CA ARG A 72 -39.68 1.09 -37.11
C ARG A 72 -39.50 2.40 -37.88
N LYS A 73 -38.95 3.45 -37.26
CA LYS A 73 -38.69 4.70 -37.98
C LYS A 73 -37.44 4.55 -38.88
N PRO A 74 -37.50 4.98 -40.15
CA PRO A 74 -36.44 4.73 -41.13
C PRO A 74 -35.09 5.37 -40.76
N ASP A 75 -35.11 6.48 -40.02
CA ASP A 75 -33.96 7.18 -39.44
C ASP A 75 -33.26 6.41 -38.31
N ARG A 76 -33.84 5.32 -37.80
CA ARG A 76 -33.29 4.48 -36.72
C ARG A 76 -33.00 3.04 -37.15
N LEU A 77 -33.32 2.67 -38.40
CA LEU A 77 -33.05 1.33 -38.95
C LEU A 77 -31.54 0.99 -38.92
N TRP A 78 -30.69 2.00 -39.12
CA TRP A 78 -29.23 1.86 -39.01
C TRP A 78 -28.76 1.40 -37.63
N LEU A 79 -29.45 1.73 -36.53
CA LEU A 79 -29.12 1.22 -35.19
C LEU A 79 -29.36 -0.29 -35.10
N VAL A 80 -30.42 -0.83 -35.72
CA VAL A 80 -30.71 -2.27 -35.71
C VAL A 80 -29.68 -3.06 -36.52
N LEU A 81 -29.19 -2.49 -37.63
CA LEU A 81 -28.19 -3.12 -38.49
C LEU A 81 -26.76 -2.97 -37.96
N PHE A 82 -26.42 -1.80 -37.41
CA PHE A 82 -25.06 -1.46 -37.00
C PHE A 82 -24.76 -1.83 -35.55
N LEU A 83 -25.71 -1.69 -34.62
CA LEU A 83 -25.45 -1.92 -33.20
C LEU A 83 -25.01 -3.37 -32.89
N PRO A 84 -25.61 -4.44 -33.46
CA PRO A 84 -25.12 -5.79 -33.24
C PRO A 84 -23.70 -6.01 -33.80
N SER A 85 -23.43 -5.42 -34.97
CA SER A 85 -22.11 -5.46 -35.62
C SER A 85 -21.06 -4.69 -34.81
N PHE A 86 -21.44 -3.53 -34.26
CA PHE A 86 -20.59 -2.71 -33.38
C PHE A 86 -20.34 -3.41 -32.05
N ILE A 87 -21.34 -4.01 -31.41
CA ILE A 87 -21.17 -4.80 -30.19
C ILE A 87 -20.25 -5.99 -30.46
N ARG A 88 -20.45 -6.71 -31.58
CA ARG A 88 -19.58 -7.84 -31.97
C ARG A 88 -18.16 -7.39 -32.27
N TYR A 89 -17.99 -6.27 -32.97
CA TYR A 89 -16.69 -5.65 -33.19
C TYR A 89 -16.03 -5.25 -31.88
N MET A 90 -16.75 -4.62 -30.94
CA MET A 90 -16.25 -4.29 -29.61
C MET A 90 -15.88 -5.53 -28.79
N MET A 91 -16.65 -6.62 -28.89
CA MET A 91 -16.31 -7.90 -28.25
C MET A 91 -15.05 -8.53 -28.83
N LEU A 92 -14.89 -8.51 -30.16
CA LEU A 92 -13.70 -9.02 -30.83
C LEU A 92 -12.49 -8.15 -30.54
N LEU A 93 -12.63 -6.82 -30.62
CA LEU A 93 -11.59 -5.86 -30.27
C LEU A 93 -11.17 -6.03 -28.81
N ARG A 94 -12.12 -6.23 -27.89
CA ARG A 94 -11.85 -6.55 -26.48
C ARG A 94 -11.07 -7.85 -26.33
N ALA A 95 -11.42 -8.89 -27.08
CA ALA A 95 -10.71 -10.17 -27.05
C ALA A 95 -9.27 -10.05 -27.62
N SER A 96 -9.06 -9.19 -28.62
CA SER A 96 -7.75 -8.95 -29.22
C SER A 96 -6.86 -8.00 -28.40
N LEU A 97 -7.44 -7.01 -27.72
CA LEU A 97 -6.71 -6.05 -26.88
C LEU A 97 -6.38 -6.57 -25.48
N ARG A 98 -7.01 -7.68 -25.05
CA ARG A 98 -6.56 -8.45 -23.88
C ARG A 98 -5.68 -9.59 -24.37
N PRO A 99 -4.35 -9.39 -24.55
CA PRO A 99 -3.47 -10.54 -24.72
C PRO A 99 -3.75 -11.50 -23.57
N ARG A 100 -3.98 -12.78 -23.88
CA ARG A 100 -4.16 -13.78 -22.83
C ARG A 100 -2.90 -13.72 -21.97
N PRO A 101 -3.01 -13.54 -20.65
CA PRO A 101 -1.84 -13.51 -19.81
C PRO A 101 -1.07 -14.81 -20.02
N LEU A 102 0.24 -14.68 -20.23
CA LEU A 102 1.11 -15.83 -20.40
C LEU A 102 1.10 -16.60 -19.07
N HIS A 103 0.66 -17.86 -19.11
CA HIS A 103 0.68 -18.73 -17.94
C HIS A 103 2.04 -19.42 -17.89
N VAL A 104 2.92 -18.95 -17.01
CA VAL A 104 4.31 -19.44 -16.92
C VAL A 104 4.56 -20.23 -15.64
N GLY A 105 3.66 -20.13 -14.66
CA GLY A 105 3.83 -20.70 -13.34
C GLY A 105 2.70 -21.60 -12.88
N MET A 106 2.91 -22.25 -11.74
CA MET A 106 1.96 -23.17 -11.11
C MET A 106 1.93 -22.99 -9.59
N VAL A 107 0.86 -23.46 -8.97
CA VAL A 107 0.68 -23.47 -7.52
C VAL A 107 0.85 -24.89 -7.01
N ARG A 108 1.79 -25.11 -6.09
CA ARG A 108 2.08 -26.42 -5.49
C ARG A 108 1.77 -26.40 -4.00
N GLU A 109 0.91 -27.30 -3.54
CA GLU A 109 0.64 -27.46 -2.12
C GLU A 109 1.77 -28.23 -1.41
N ALA A 110 1.99 -27.96 -0.13
CA ALA A 110 2.92 -28.75 0.69
C ALA A 110 2.31 -30.09 1.11
N PHE A 111 1.00 -30.10 1.39
CA PHE A 111 0.20 -31.29 1.69
C PHE A 111 -1.23 -31.05 1.17
N PRO A 112 -2.04 -32.09 0.91
CA PRO A 112 -3.34 -31.91 0.28
C PRO A 112 -4.24 -30.92 1.04
N GLY A 113 -4.70 -29.87 0.34
CA GLY A 113 -5.59 -28.83 0.86
C GLY A 113 -4.92 -27.76 1.71
N SER A 114 -3.59 -27.78 1.87
CA SER A 114 -2.85 -26.84 2.72
C SER A 114 -2.90 -25.40 2.25
N LEU A 115 -3.10 -25.18 0.95
CA LEU A 115 -3.11 -23.85 0.33
C LEU A 115 -4.48 -23.47 -0.24
N ALA A 116 -5.39 -24.43 -0.43
CA ALA A 116 -6.70 -24.24 -1.06
C ALA A 116 -7.55 -23.08 -0.49
N LEU A 117 -7.42 -22.76 0.80
CA LEU A 117 -8.13 -21.63 1.43
C LEU A 117 -7.50 -20.26 1.15
N LEU A 118 -6.24 -20.23 0.72
CA LEU A 118 -5.47 -19.01 0.47
C LEU A 118 -5.34 -18.73 -1.03
N VAL A 119 -5.08 -19.78 -1.81
CA VAL A 119 -4.98 -19.74 -3.27
C VAL A 119 -5.91 -20.81 -3.83
N PRO A 120 -6.95 -20.44 -4.60
CA PRO A 120 -7.88 -21.42 -5.15
C PRO A 120 -7.15 -22.48 -5.99
N PRO A 121 -7.46 -23.78 -5.85
CA PRO A 121 -6.81 -24.83 -6.61
C PRO A 121 -6.90 -24.62 -8.13
N GLY A 122 -5.82 -24.92 -8.85
CA GLY A 122 -5.77 -24.78 -10.32
C GLY A 122 -5.69 -23.32 -10.81
N THR A 123 -5.56 -22.34 -9.92
CA THR A 123 -5.33 -20.95 -10.31
C THR A 123 -3.97 -20.83 -11.01
N PRO A 124 -3.93 -20.29 -12.24
CA PRO A 124 -2.67 -20.12 -12.94
C PRO A 124 -1.93 -18.86 -12.47
N VAL A 125 -0.61 -18.86 -12.65
CA VAL A 125 0.23 -17.67 -12.45
C VAL A 125 0.35 -16.93 -13.78
N GLU A 126 -0.08 -15.68 -13.79
CA GLU A 126 -0.18 -14.82 -14.97
C GLU A 126 0.99 -13.83 -15.02
N VAL A 127 1.59 -13.62 -16.19
CA VAL A 127 2.50 -12.47 -16.43
C VAL A 127 1.66 -11.26 -16.90
N VAL A 128 1.83 -10.11 -16.25
CA VAL A 128 1.07 -8.87 -16.56
C VAL A 128 1.93 -7.72 -17.09
N SER A 129 3.24 -7.82 -16.93
CA SER A 129 4.21 -6.88 -17.47
C SER A 129 5.54 -7.61 -17.64
N GLU A 130 6.15 -7.50 -18.82
CA GLU A 130 7.43 -8.10 -19.18
C GLU A 130 8.27 -7.15 -20.05
N ASP A 131 9.43 -7.60 -20.52
CA ASP A 131 10.33 -6.83 -21.39
C ASP A 131 10.85 -5.53 -20.75
N LEU A 132 11.06 -5.54 -19.43
CA LEU A 132 11.79 -4.48 -18.74
C LEU A 132 13.23 -4.91 -18.51
N GLU A 133 14.17 -4.04 -18.84
CA GLU A 133 15.59 -4.29 -18.57
C GLU A 133 15.88 -4.26 -17.06
N GLY A 134 16.42 -5.36 -16.54
CA GLY A 134 16.86 -5.47 -15.15
C GLY A 134 15.75 -5.79 -14.14
N PRO A 135 16.13 -6.06 -12.88
CA PRO A 135 15.24 -6.52 -11.83
C PRO A 135 14.16 -5.50 -11.47
N LEU A 136 12.92 -5.98 -11.32
CA LEU A 136 11.79 -5.23 -10.77
C LEU A 136 11.64 -5.49 -9.27
N ASP A 137 11.25 -4.46 -8.52
CA ASP A 137 11.16 -4.54 -7.06
C ASP A 137 10.12 -3.57 -6.47
N ALA A 138 9.98 -3.61 -5.14
CA ALA A 138 9.17 -2.74 -4.32
C ALA A 138 7.73 -2.59 -4.83
N PRO A 139 6.96 -3.67 -5.06
CA PRO A 139 5.59 -3.55 -5.48
C PRO A 139 4.74 -2.98 -4.35
N VAL A 140 3.90 -1.98 -4.65
CA VAL A 140 2.89 -1.47 -3.73
C VAL A 140 1.56 -1.32 -4.44
N TRP A 141 0.50 -1.84 -3.84
CA TRP A 141 -0.85 -1.65 -4.32
C TRP A 141 -1.44 -0.38 -3.71
N ARG A 142 -1.89 0.55 -4.54
CA ARG A 142 -2.49 1.81 -4.09
C ARG A 142 -3.93 1.92 -4.58
N HIS A 143 -4.85 2.08 -3.65
CA HIS A 143 -6.25 2.37 -3.97
C HIS A 143 -6.41 3.85 -4.33
N ASP A 144 -7.13 4.15 -5.41
CA ASP A 144 -7.52 5.49 -5.81
C ASP A 144 -9.02 5.69 -5.53
N PRO A 145 -9.39 6.40 -4.46
CA PRO A 145 -10.79 6.65 -4.12
C PRO A 145 -11.55 7.41 -5.22
N ALA A 146 -10.89 8.28 -5.98
CA ALA A 146 -11.51 9.06 -7.04
C ALA A 146 -11.87 8.18 -8.24
N LEU A 147 -11.06 7.14 -8.52
CA LEU A 147 -11.35 6.16 -9.57
C LEU A 147 -12.18 4.96 -9.08
N GLY A 148 -12.32 4.80 -7.77
CA GLY A 148 -12.99 3.65 -7.13
C GLY A 148 -12.28 2.31 -7.38
N ARG A 149 -10.98 2.35 -7.72
CA ARG A 149 -10.17 1.17 -8.05
C ARG A 149 -8.71 1.39 -7.67
N GLY A 150 -7.96 0.31 -7.51
CA GLY A 150 -6.53 0.37 -7.26
C GLY A 150 -5.66 0.24 -8.51
N TYR A 151 -4.37 0.48 -8.31
CA TYR A 151 -3.31 0.25 -9.28
C TYR A 151 -2.04 -0.23 -8.58
N LEU A 152 -1.22 -0.97 -9.32
CA LEU A 152 0.09 -1.41 -8.87
C LEU A 152 1.14 -0.36 -9.21
N LEU A 153 1.98 0.00 -8.26
CA LEU A 153 3.26 0.65 -8.51
C LEU A 153 4.39 -0.35 -8.29
N PHE A 154 5.42 -0.30 -9.11
CA PHE A 154 6.63 -1.12 -8.97
C PHE A 154 7.84 -0.40 -9.54
N SER A 155 9.00 -0.68 -8.97
CA SER A 155 10.25 0.00 -9.30
C SER A 155 11.09 -0.81 -10.27
N GLN A 156 11.71 -0.10 -11.22
CA GLN A 156 12.80 -0.61 -12.04
C GLN A 156 14.08 0.07 -11.55
N VAL A 157 14.69 -0.49 -10.51
CA VAL A 157 15.74 0.15 -9.71
C VAL A 157 16.94 0.56 -10.57
N ALA A 158 17.37 -0.35 -11.45
CA ALA A 158 18.50 -0.15 -12.36
C ALA A 158 18.29 1.03 -13.34
N LYS A 159 17.06 1.31 -13.73
CA LYS A 159 16.72 2.37 -14.70
C LYS A 159 16.19 3.64 -14.05
N ASN A 160 16.17 3.72 -12.72
CA ASN A 160 15.68 4.88 -11.99
C ASN A 160 14.25 5.30 -12.39
N ARG A 161 13.37 4.31 -12.60
CA ARG A 161 11.99 4.50 -13.05
C ARG A 161 11.00 3.83 -12.11
N LEU A 162 9.88 4.49 -11.87
CA LEU A 162 8.72 3.91 -11.21
C LEU A 162 7.63 3.71 -12.25
N TRP A 163 7.08 2.50 -12.29
CA TRP A 163 6.03 2.11 -13.23
C TRP A 163 4.70 1.98 -12.51
N ARG A 164 3.63 2.21 -13.26
CA ARG A 164 2.25 1.95 -12.85
C ARG A 164 1.65 0.89 -13.75
N TRP A 165 0.93 -0.05 -13.17
CA TRP A 165 0.13 -1.03 -13.90
C TRP A 165 -1.34 -0.95 -13.48
N GLU A 166 -2.22 -0.94 -14.48
CA GLU A 166 -3.67 -0.83 -14.32
C GLU A 166 -4.43 -1.74 -15.28
N GLU A 167 -5.42 -2.47 -14.75
CA GLU A 167 -6.36 -3.22 -15.58
C GLU A 167 -7.42 -2.31 -16.25
N GLY A 168 -7.42 -1.01 -15.97
CA GLY A 168 -8.41 -0.04 -16.45
C GLY A 168 -9.77 -0.19 -15.77
N GLY A 169 -10.73 0.69 -16.08
CA GLY A 169 -12.12 0.59 -15.59
C GLY A 169 -13.09 0.71 -16.75
N GLY A 170 -13.31 -0.42 -17.43
CA GLY A 170 -14.15 -0.48 -18.61
C GLY A 170 -13.75 -1.62 -19.54
N ALA A 171 -14.02 -1.45 -20.84
CA ALA A 171 -13.76 -2.47 -21.84
C ALA A 171 -12.26 -2.69 -22.17
N PHE A 172 -11.37 -1.81 -21.70
CA PHE A 172 -9.96 -1.77 -22.08
C PHE A 172 -9.04 -1.79 -20.86
N THR A 173 -7.95 -2.56 -20.96
CA THR A 173 -6.82 -2.52 -20.03
C THR A 173 -5.92 -1.33 -20.37
N ILE A 174 -5.51 -0.57 -19.35
CA ILE A 174 -4.51 0.50 -19.54
C ILE A 174 -3.11 -0.12 -19.68
N GLY A 175 -2.83 -1.18 -18.91
CA GLY A 175 -1.54 -1.85 -18.89
C GLY A 175 -0.48 -1.05 -18.13
N ARG A 176 0.77 -1.20 -18.55
CA ARG A 176 1.93 -0.53 -17.93
C ARG A 176 2.10 0.90 -18.49
N SER A 177 2.23 1.87 -17.60
CA SER A 177 2.59 3.26 -17.91
C SER A 177 3.71 3.76 -16.99
N LEU A 178 4.53 4.70 -17.49
CA LEU A 178 5.56 5.33 -16.66
C LEU A 178 4.87 6.23 -15.63
N PHE A 179 5.15 5.99 -14.35
CA PHE A 179 4.59 6.80 -13.26
C PHE A 179 5.52 7.95 -12.91
N LEU A 180 6.81 7.65 -12.75
CA LEU A 180 7.82 8.63 -12.36
C LEU A 180 9.15 8.31 -13.03
N GLU A 181 9.67 9.28 -13.76
CA GLU A 181 11.07 9.29 -14.19
C GLU A 181 11.94 9.84 -13.06
N HIS A 182 13.19 9.41 -12.97
CA HIS A 182 14.13 9.87 -11.94
C HIS A 182 13.62 9.57 -10.52
N ALA A 183 13.12 8.35 -10.32
CA ALA A 183 12.34 7.97 -9.13
C ALA A 183 13.16 7.93 -7.83
N GLY A 184 14.40 7.45 -7.85
CA GLY A 184 15.28 7.37 -6.68
C GLY A 184 16.50 8.29 -6.72
N CYS A 185 16.75 8.95 -7.85
CA CYS A 185 17.81 9.95 -7.99
C CYS A 185 17.30 11.08 -8.89
N LEU A 186 17.38 12.31 -8.40
CA LEU A 186 16.98 13.49 -9.16
C LEU A 186 18.21 14.13 -9.82
N PRO A 187 18.10 14.57 -11.09
CA PRO A 187 19.17 15.33 -11.71
C PRO A 187 19.38 16.66 -10.98
N HIS A 188 20.63 16.99 -10.66
CA HIS A 188 20.99 18.25 -10.03
C HIS A 188 20.83 19.41 -11.04
N PRO A 189 20.05 20.46 -10.73
CA PRO A 189 19.71 21.52 -11.70
C PRO A 189 20.92 22.32 -12.19
N SER A 190 22.01 22.32 -11.42
CA SER A 190 23.26 23.05 -11.73
C SER A 190 24.34 22.19 -12.40
N ARG A 191 24.16 20.87 -12.50
CA ARG A 191 25.17 19.98 -13.10
C ARG A 191 24.79 19.66 -14.54
N ARG A 192 25.81 19.39 -15.36
CA ARG A 192 25.57 18.97 -16.75
C ARG A 192 24.85 17.61 -16.76
N PRO A 193 23.97 17.33 -17.74
CA PRO A 193 23.26 16.05 -17.82
C PRO A 193 24.17 14.80 -17.80
N GLU A 194 25.42 14.95 -18.24
CA GLU A 194 26.43 13.89 -18.33
C GLU A 194 27.18 13.65 -17.01
N GLU A 195 27.08 14.57 -16.05
CA GLU A 195 27.76 14.49 -14.77
C GLU A 195 26.91 13.67 -13.80
N LYS A 196 27.48 12.59 -13.23
CA LYS A 196 26.75 11.76 -12.25
C LYS A 196 26.38 12.63 -11.04
N THR A 197 25.08 12.81 -10.84
CA THR A 197 24.51 13.63 -9.76
C THR A 197 24.26 12.83 -8.49
N CYS A 198 24.13 11.51 -8.64
CA CYS A 198 23.96 10.56 -7.55
C CYS A 198 25.00 9.45 -7.67
N GLU A 199 25.34 8.86 -6.53
CA GLU A 199 26.10 7.62 -6.50
C GLU A 199 25.23 6.49 -7.08
N ALA A 200 25.52 6.07 -8.30
CA ALA A 200 24.96 4.85 -8.84
C ALA A 200 25.65 3.68 -8.14
N SER A 201 25.07 3.19 -7.04
CA SER A 201 25.49 1.92 -6.44
C SER A 201 25.32 0.79 -7.46
N GLU A 202 26.16 -0.24 -7.40
CA GLU A 202 25.93 -1.49 -8.13
C GLU A 202 24.54 -2.03 -7.75
N GLY A 203 23.57 -1.97 -8.68
CA GLY A 203 22.14 -2.24 -8.42
C GLY A 203 21.18 -1.09 -8.78
N GLY A 204 21.70 0.09 -9.10
CA GLY A 204 20.91 1.21 -9.63
C GLY A 204 20.61 2.31 -8.62
N ALA A 205 20.07 3.42 -9.13
CA ALA A 205 19.77 4.63 -8.36
C ALA A 205 18.26 4.84 -8.12
N GLY A 206 17.42 3.86 -8.47
CA GLY A 206 15.96 3.95 -8.39
C GLY A 206 15.38 3.81 -6.98
N VAL A 207 14.09 3.52 -6.90
CA VAL A 207 13.41 3.33 -5.62
C VAL A 207 13.60 1.89 -5.17
N ALA A 208 14.21 1.64 -4.02
CA ALA A 208 14.49 0.29 -3.54
C ALA A 208 13.39 -0.27 -2.62
N ALA A 209 12.59 0.61 -1.99
CA ALA A 209 11.45 0.20 -1.19
C ALA A 209 10.33 1.26 -1.28
N MET A 210 9.09 0.83 -1.07
CA MET A 210 7.92 1.69 -1.01
C MET A 210 6.98 1.28 0.11
N ALA A 211 6.32 2.25 0.73
CA ALA A 211 5.32 1.99 1.75
C ALA A 211 4.19 3.04 1.68
N LEU A 212 2.95 2.61 1.89
CA LEU A 212 1.83 3.52 2.07
C LEU A 212 1.73 3.93 3.54
N THR A 213 1.53 5.22 3.78
CA THR A 213 1.27 5.71 5.13
C THR A 213 -0.04 5.13 5.70
N PRO A 214 -0.15 4.91 7.02
CA PRO A 214 -1.36 4.39 7.66
C PRO A 214 -2.63 5.15 7.26
N ALA A 215 -3.62 4.41 6.73
CA ALA A 215 -4.84 4.98 6.15
C ALA A 215 -5.68 5.81 7.12
N ALA A 216 -5.61 5.52 8.43
CA ALA A 216 -6.43 6.19 9.45
C ALA A 216 -6.19 7.70 9.57
N LYS A 217 -5.08 8.20 9.01
CA LYS A 217 -4.69 9.61 9.06
C LYS A 217 -5.33 10.47 7.96
N TYR A 218 -5.89 9.86 6.92
CA TYR A 218 -6.36 10.58 5.75
C TYR A 218 -7.86 10.37 5.52
N PRO A 219 -8.61 11.40 5.09
CA PRO A 219 -9.99 11.27 4.67
C PRO A 219 -10.16 10.14 3.66
N PRO A 220 -11.28 9.40 3.66
CA PRO A 220 -11.53 8.33 2.69
C PRO A 220 -11.49 8.79 1.23
N ALA A 221 -11.67 10.09 0.98
CA ALA A 221 -11.60 10.70 -0.35
C ALA A 221 -10.16 10.99 -0.81
N ASP A 222 -9.19 11.01 0.10
CA ASP A 222 -7.82 11.42 -0.19
C ASP A 222 -6.95 10.23 -0.56
N LEU A 223 -6.04 10.48 -1.49
CA LEU A 223 -5.07 9.51 -1.94
C LEU A 223 -4.02 9.29 -0.84
N GLN A 224 -3.92 8.07 -0.32
CA GLN A 224 -2.95 7.75 0.76
C GLN A 224 -1.52 8.13 0.34
N PRO A 225 -0.78 8.90 1.15
CA PRO A 225 0.60 9.25 0.84
C PRO A 225 1.52 8.05 0.72
N LEU A 226 2.45 8.15 -0.22
CA LEU A 226 3.43 7.14 -0.57
C LEU A 226 4.81 7.58 -0.07
N LEU A 227 5.48 6.71 0.66
CA LEU A 227 6.90 6.85 0.96
C LEU A 227 7.73 6.14 -0.11
N LEU A 228 8.78 6.82 -0.56
CA LEU A 228 9.75 6.34 -1.53
C LEU A 228 11.11 6.23 -0.85
N GLY A 229 11.68 5.04 -0.90
CA GLY A 229 13.06 4.78 -0.53
C GLY A 229 14.00 5.07 -1.68
N GLU A 230 14.54 6.29 -1.74
CA GLU A 230 15.37 6.78 -2.83
C GLU A 230 16.82 6.29 -2.67
N GLN A 231 17.19 5.24 -3.42
CA GLN A 231 18.51 4.61 -3.34
C GLN A 231 19.63 5.58 -3.76
N GLY A 232 19.45 6.29 -4.88
CA GLY A 232 20.49 7.18 -5.40
C GLY A 232 20.68 8.46 -4.58
N ASN A 233 19.59 8.99 -4.02
CA ASN A 233 19.65 10.15 -3.12
C ASN A 233 19.91 9.77 -1.66
N GLN A 234 20.05 8.48 -1.34
CA GLN A 234 20.32 7.94 -0.01
C GLN A 234 19.35 8.43 1.07
N ARG A 235 18.04 8.43 0.78
CA ARG A 235 17.02 8.99 1.69
C ARG A 235 15.65 8.34 1.55
N ILE A 236 14.80 8.57 2.53
CA ILE A 236 13.37 8.29 2.46
C ILE A 236 12.63 9.60 2.22
N THR A 237 11.76 9.65 1.21
CA THR A 237 10.92 10.81 0.88
C THR A 237 9.44 10.46 0.96
N ARG A 238 8.62 11.44 1.29
CA ARG A 238 7.16 11.37 1.12
C ARG A 238 6.77 12.04 -0.18
N MET A 239 6.03 11.34 -1.02
CA MET A 239 5.44 11.90 -2.22
C MET A 239 4.13 12.60 -1.89
N GLU A 240 4.09 13.90 -2.16
CA GLU A 240 2.93 14.76 -1.95
C GLU A 240 1.93 14.66 -3.11
N ALA A 241 0.71 15.16 -2.91
CA ALA A 241 -0.37 15.10 -3.92
C ALA A 241 -0.03 15.82 -5.24
N ASN A 242 0.81 16.85 -5.20
CA ASN A 242 1.32 17.60 -6.35
C ASN A 242 2.56 16.95 -7.00
N ALA A 243 2.88 15.70 -6.63
CA ALA A 243 4.07 14.95 -7.03
C ALA A 243 5.43 15.55 -6.56
N THR A 244 5.44 16.59 -5.72
CA THR A 244 6.68 17.01 -5.05
C THR A 244 7.08 15.98 -4.00
N ARG A 245 8.37 15.93 -3.68
CA ARG A 245 8.92 14.98 -2.72
C ARG A 245 9.50 15.71 -1.53
N THR A 246 9.00 15.38 -0.35
CA THR A 246 9.45 15.95 0.91
C THR A 246 10.40 14.96 1.57
N PRO A 247 11.69 15.30 1.76
CA PRO A 247 12.61 14.45 2.51
C PRO A 247 12.10 14.21 3.93
N ILE A 248 12.20 12.96 4.39
CA ILE A 248 11.80 12.57 5.74
C ILE A 248 13.02 12.24 6.59
N THR A 249 13.92 11.42 6.03
CA THR A 249 15.20 11.11 6.69
C THR A 249 16.25 10.74 5.67
N GLN A 250 17.52 10.99 6.01
CA GLN A 250 18.66 10.41 5.31
C GLN A 250 18.87 8.97 5.76
N LEU A 251 19.39 8.14 4.85
CA LEU A 251 19.90 6.82 5.17
C LEU A 251 21.27 6.94 5.82
N PRO A 252 21.67 5.97 6.66
CA PRO A 252 23.03 5.91 7.17
C PRO A 252 24.03 5.80 6.00
N PRO A 253 25.20 6.46 6.07
CA PRO A 253 26.18 6.42 5.00
C PRO A 253 26.62 4.99 4.65
N GLY A 254 26.74 4.69 3.35
CA GLY A 254 27.23 3.39 2.87
C GLY A 254 26.22 2.23 2.97
N GLN A 255 24.97 2.53 3.34
CA GLN A 255 23.90 1.54 3.46
C GLN A 255 22.96 1.62 2.23
N ARG A 256 22.43 0.47 1.83
CA ARG A 256 21.43 0.36 0.77
C ARG A 256 20.09 -0.02 1.37
N LEU A 257 19.02 0.66 0.97
CA LEU A 257 17.68 0.34 1.45
C LEU A 257 17.16 -0.92 0.74
N SER A 258 16.42 -1.76 1.46
CA SER A 258 15.86 -3.01 0.92
C SER A 258 14.37 -3.19 1.18
N GLY A 259 13.87 -2.73 2.34
CA GLY A 259 12.48 -2.94 2.72
C GLY A 259 11.97 -1.86 3.66
N MET A 260 10.66 -1.65 3.67
CA MET A 260 9.98 -0.69 4.54
C MET A 260 8.62 -1.22 4.99
N ALA A 261 8.27 -1.00 6.25
CA ALA A 261 6.98 -1.36 6.79
C ALA A 261 6.55 -0.44 7.95
N PHE A 262 5.27 -0.09 8.00
CA PHE A 262 4.72 0.73 9.08
C PHE A 262 4.26 -0.10 10.28
N ALA A 263 4.61 0.38 11.47
CA ALA A 263 4.11 -0.10 12.74
C ALA A 263 2.76 0.54 13.11
N PRO A 264 1.95 -0.10 13.97
CA PRO A 264 0.71 0.46 14.55
C PRO A 264 0.90 1.72 15.39
N SER A 265 2.09 1.90 15.97
CA SER A 265 2.47 3.15 16.63
C SER A 265 2.55 4.33 15.67
N GLY A 266 2.64 4.07 14.35
CA GLY A 266 2.93 5.06 13.33
C GLY A 266 4.41 5.11 12.94
N ASP A 267 5.28 4.37 13.64
CA ASP A 267 6.70 4.30 13.32
C ASP A 267 6.92 3.59 11.99
N LEU A 268 7.99 3.99 11.28
CA LEU A 268 8.43 3.33 10.07
C LEU A 268 9.65 2.48 10.40
N PHE A 269 9.56 1.18 10.15
CA PHE A 269 10.73 0.31 10.12
C PHE A 269 11.27 0.21 8.70
N PHE A 270 12.58 0.18 8.57
CA PHE A 270 13.24 -0.10 7.30
C PHE A 270 14.47 -0.97 7.48
N THR A 271 14.82 -1.71 6.43
CA THR A 271 15.98 -2.59 6.40
C THR A 271 17.01 -2.04 5.46
N THR A 272 18.28 -2.17 5.84
CA THR A 272 19.41 -1.88 4.99
C THR A 272 20.38 -3.04 4.90
N CYS A 273 21.13 -3.07 3.81
CA CYS A 273 22.27 -3.95 3.63
C CYS A 273 23.52 -3.11 3.35
N ALA A 274 24.69 -3.57 3.82
CA ALA A 274 25.95 -2.82 3.73
C ALA A 274 26.72 -3.13 2.43
N LEU A 275 27.42 -2.12 1.91
CA LEU A 275 28.41 -2.26 0.83
C LEU A 275 29.74 -2.84 1.41
N PRO A 276 30.50 -3.70 0.68
CA PRO A 276 30.58 -3.77 -0.78
C PRO A 276 30.07 -5.07 -1.43
N GLU A 277 29.34 -5.96 -0.76
CA GLU A 277 28.86 -7.23 -1.35
C GLU A 277 27.63 -6.99 -2.27
N PRO A 278 27.82 -6.76 -3.59
CA PRO A 278 26.79 -6.19 -4.46
C PRO A 278 25.69 -7.19 -4.82
N SER A 279 26.02 -8.49 -4.78
CA SER A 279 25.16 -9.63 -5.06
C SER A 279 24.22 -9.98 -3.90
N SER A 280 24.52 -9.53 -2.67
CA SER A 280 23.66 -9.76 -1.50
C SER A 280 22.49 -8.76 -1.46
N CYS A 281 22.76 -7.49 -1.77
CA CYS A 281 21.77 -6.42 -1.73
C CYS A 281 20.83 -6.32 -2.95
N SER A 282 21.10 -7.03 -4.04
CA SER A 282 20.25 -6.99 -5.22
C SER A 282 19.04 -7.90 -5.03
N SER A 283 17.85 -7.32 -5.21
CA SER A 283 16.63 -8.06 -5.48
C SER A 283 16.89 -9.04 -6.62
N LEU A 284 16.90 -10.33 -6.29
CA LEU A 284 17.25 -11.47 -7.14
C LEU A 284 17.20 -11.17 -8.66
N GLY A 285 18.37 -10.92 -9.24
CA GLY A 285 18.55 -10.60 -10.66
C GLY A 285 19.96 -10.95 -11.08
N GLU A 286 20.08 -12.05 -11.83
CA GLU A 286 21.28 -12.69 -12.36
C GLU A 286 22.36 -13.06 -11.33
N ALA A 287 22.49 -14.37 -11.08
CA ALA A 287 23.70 -14.93 -10.51
C ALA A 287 24.88 -14.56 -11.43
N SER A 288 25.75 -13.67 -10.97
CA SER A 288 27.05 -13.48 -11.62
C SER A 288 27.85 -14.79 -11.47
N PRO A 289 28.43 -15.36 -12.54
CA PRO A 289 29.28 -16.53 -12.47
C PRO A 289 30.66 -16.12 -11.93
N ALA A 290 30.72 -15.75 -10.65
CA ALA A 290 31.97 -15.35 -10.00
C ALA A 290 31.98 -15.80 -8.53
N ALA A 291 31.57 -17.04 -8.28
CA ALA A 291 31.80 -17.72 -7.00
C ALA A 291 32.47 -19.07 -7.25
N THR A 292 33.64 -19.03 -7.90
CA THR A 292 34.62 -20.12 -7.82
C THR A 292 36.00 -19.51 -7.70
N ALA A 293 36.69 -19.87 -6.61
CA ALA A 293 38.08 -19.60 -6.27
C ALA A 293 38.42 -18.21 -5.71
N ALA A 294 38.30 -18.07 -4.39
CA ALA A 294 39.29 -17.33 -3.61
C ALA A 294 39.79 -18.26 -2.49
N LYS A 295 41.01 -18.77 -2.70
CA LYS A 295 41.80 -19.49 -1.71
C LYS A 295 42.17 -18.55 -0.57
N GLU A 296 42.23 -19.12 0.63
CA GLU A 296 42.89 -18.55 1.80
C GLU A 296 44.31 -18.06 1.47
N GLU A 297 44.60 -16.80 1.78
CA GLU A 297 45.95 -16.38 2.16
C GLU A 297 45.84 -15.39 3.32
N GLY A 298 46.48 -15.74 4.43
CA GLY A 298 46.50 -14.94 5.66
C GLY A 298 47.38 -13.70 5.50
N ALA A 299 46.95 -12.61 6.13
CA ALA A 299 47.79 -11.43 6.31
C ALA A 299 47.76 -11.00 7.78
N GLU A 300 48.94 -11.03 8.37
CA GLU A 300 49.27 -10.68 9.74
C GLU A 300 48.90 -9.23 10.11
N ALA A 301 48.43 -9.08 11.34
CA ALA A 301 48.21 -7.79 11.99
C ALA A 301 49.54 -7.08 12.30
N LYS A 302 49.65 -5.80 11.89
CA LYS A 302 50.61 -4.86 12.48
C LYS A 302 49.87 -3.77 13.26
N LYS A 303 50.16 -3.74 14.57
CA LYS A 303 49.81 -2.67 15.51
C LYS A 303 50.56 -1.39 15.15
N GLY A 304 49.82 -0.29 15.02
CA GLY A 304 50.35 1.07 15.04
C GLY A 304 49.40 1.95 15.83
N SER A 305 49.84 2.39 17.01
CA SER A 305 49.13 3.32 17.88
C SER A 305 49.48 4.76 17.46
N SER A 306 48.49 5.57 17.12
CA SER A 306 48.55 7.02 17.31
C SER A 306 47.15 7.58 17.55
N SER A 307 47.04 8.34 18.63
CA SER A 307 45.83 8.97 19.13
C SER A 307 45.62 10.34 18.49
N SER A 308 44.49 10.56 17.83
CA SER A 308 43.91 11.90 17.65
C SER A 308 42.37 11.80 17.69
N GLY A 309 41.78 12.60 18.58
CA GLY A 309 40.34 12.60 18.83
C GLY A 309 39.57 12.98 17.58
N THR A 310 38.84 12.01 17.04
CA THR A 310 37.90 12.19 15.93
C THR A 310 36.62 11.47 16.32
N THR A 311 35.51 12.20 16.36
CA THR A 311 34.16 11.68 16.61
C THR A 311 33.93 10.48 15.71
N THR A 312 33.91 9.29 16.31
CA THR A 312 33.84 8.03 15.57
C THR A 312 32.41 7.84 15.12
N THR A 313 32.08 8.30 13.91
CA THR A 313 30.95 7.74 13.16
C THR A 313 31.28 6.28 12.91
N THR A 314 30.74 5.39 13.73
CA THR A 314 30.83 3.95 13.56
C THR A 314 30.18 3.60 12.23
N THR A 315 30.97 3.42 11.18
CA THR A 315 30.49 2.87 9.91
C THR A 315 30.09 1.43 10.20
N THR A 316 28.79 1.17 10.36
CA THR A 316 28.28 -0.19 10.52
C THR A 316 28.59 -0.95 9.23
N SER A 317 29.53 -1.88 9.30
CA SER A 317 29.97 -2.71 8.17
C SER A 317 28.96 -3.80 7.78
N SER A 318 27.89 -3.97 8.57
CA SER A 318 26.78 -4.89 8.31
C SER A 318 25.49 -4.13 8.01
N GLY A 319 24.54 -4.80 7.34
CA GLY A 319 23.17 -4.30 7.20
C GLY A 319 22.48 -4.14 8.57
N GLY A 320 21.34 -3.44 8.59
CA GLY A 320 20.64 -3.13 9.83
C GLY A 320 19.13 -3.04 9.68
N VAL A 321 18.42 -3.21 10.79
CA VAL A 321 17.00 -2.86 10.90
C VAL A 321 16.91 -1.53 11.63
N TRP A 322 16.21 -0.57 11.05
CA TRP A 322 16.16 0.79 11.53
C TRP A 322 14.72 1.21 11.82
N ARG A 323 14.55 2.15 12.75
CA ARG A 323 13.27 2.75 13.12
C ARG A 323 13.31 4.26 12.90
N VAL A 324 12.29 4.78 12.23
CA VAL A 324 11.98 6.21 12.19
C VAL A 324 10.74 6.45 13.04
N PRO A 325 10.85 7.16 14.18
CA PRO A 325 9.72 7.44 15.04
C PRO A 325 8.61 8.22 14.32
N ALA A 326 7.36 7.94 14.66
CA ALA A 326 6.18 8.57 14.05
C ALA A 326 6.20 10.10 14.10
N GLU A 327 6.82 10.68 15.13
CA GLU A 327 6.99 12.14 15.28
C GLU A 327 7.87 12.74 14.18
N VAL A 328 8.92 12.03 13.73
CA VAL A 328 9.80 12.47 12.64
C VAL A 328 9.05 12.43 11.32
N LEU A 329 8.22 11.40 11.10
CA LEU A 329 7.39 11.27 9.92
C LEU A 329 6.31 12.38 9.82
N ARG A 330 5.94 12.97 10.96
CA ARG A 330 4.98 14.07 11.05
C ARG A 330 5.64 15.45 10.90
N ASP A 331 6.94 15.54 11.16
CA ASP A 331 7.73 16.76 11.09
C ASP A 331 8.82 16.67 10.00
N PRO A 332 8.43 16.79 8.72
CA PRO A 332 9.34 16.61 7.59
C PRO A 332 10.44 17.69 7.49
N TRP A 333 10.32 18.78 8.24
CA TRP A 333 11.30 19.87 8.24
C TRP A 333 12.41 19.68 9.27
N GLY A 334 12.39 18.55 9.99
CA GLY A 334 13.46 18.16 10.90
C GLY A 334 13.57 19.04 12.14
N HIS A 335 12.48 19.71 12.55
CA HIS A 335 12.46 20.46 13.81
C HIS A 335 12.63 19.53 15.03
N SER A 336 12.26 18.25 14.90
CA SER A 336 12.44 17.22 15.91
C SER A 336 13.92 16.89 16.19
N GLY A 337 14.81 17.10 15.22
CA GLY A 337 16.23 16.75 15.31
C GLY A 337 16.54 15.26 15.52
N LYS A 338 15.54 14.37 15.44
CA LYS A 338 15.71 12.93 15.67
C LYS A 338 16.12 12.21 14.39
N LEU A 339 17.17 11.41 14.48
CA LEU A 339 17.67 10.55 13.42
C LEU A 339 17.04 9.15 13.49
N PRO A 340 17.13 8.34 12.42
CA PRO A 340 16.78 6.93 12.47
C PRO A 340 17.61 6.20 13.53
N GLU A 341 16.94 5.31 14.27
CA GLU A 341 17.55 4.48 15.30
C GLU A 341 17.89 3.09 14.72
N LEU A 342 19.11 2.61 14.94
CA LEU A 342 19.50 1.24 14.62
C LEU A 342 19.00 0.30 15.72
N LEU A 343 18.30 -0.77 15.32
CA LEU A 343 17.81 -1.80 16.22
C LEU A 343 18.78 -2.99 16.25
N GLU A 344 19.32 -3.30 17.42
CA GLU A 344 20.18 -4.46 17.63
C GLU A 344 19.33 -5.74 17.76
N LEU A 345 19.11 -6.42 16.63
CA LEU A 345 18.35 -7.66 16.58
C LEU A 345 19.30 -8.88 16.53
N HIS A 346 19.20 -9.75 17.54
CA HIS A 346 20.06 -10.92 17.67
C HIS A 346 19.84 -11.91 16.51
N GLY A 347 20.94 -12.27 15.83
CA GLY A 347 20.93 -13.26 14.75
C GLY A 347 20.53 -12.72 13.38
N VAL A 348 20.29 -11.40 13.26
CA VAL A 348 20.04 -10.72 11.99
C VAL A 348 21.30 -9.95 11.60
N THR A 349 21.85 -10.26 10.43
CA THR A 349 23.11 -9.65 9.96
C THR A 349 23.03 -9.13 8.51
N ALA A 350 22.14 -9.70 7.70
CA ALA A 350 21.85 -9.28 6.34
C ALA A 350 20.33 -9.16 6.13
N PRO A 351 19.67 -8.19 6.80
CA PRO A 351 18.23 -7.99 6.66
C PRO A 351 17.88 -7.43 5.28
N ILE A 352 16.84 -7.98 4.66
CA ILE A 352 16.37 -7.56 3.33
C ILE A 352 14.89 -7.20 3.34
N GLY A 353 14.00 -8.18 3.50
CA GLY A 353 12.56 -7.99 3.53
C GLY A 353 12.05 -7.70 4.93
N ILE A 354 11.06 -6.80 5.05
CA ILE A 354 10.39 -6.51 6.32
C ILE A 354 8.88 -6.40 6.13
N ALA A 355 8.12 -6.98 7.05
CA ALA A 355 6.66 -6.92 7.03
C ALA A 355 6.11 -6.90 8.45
N VAL A 356 5.01 -6.17 8.67
CA VAL A 356 4.28 -6.23 9.94
C VAL A 356 3.17 -7.28 9.84
N SER A 357 3.02 -8.08 10.89
CA SER A 357 1.94 -9.05 11.02
C SER A 357 0.58 -8.37 11.14
N SER A 358 -0.47 -9.04 10.66
CA SER A 358 -1.83 -8.48 10.65
C SER A 358 -2.48 -8.30 12.01
N ASP A 359 -1.98 -9.00 13.04
CA ASP A 359 -2.39 -8.79 14.43
C ASP A 359 -1.59 -7.67 15.11
N HIS A 360 -0.67 -7.04 14.38
CA HIS A 360 0.09 -5.87 14.81
C HIS A 360 1.03 -6.14 16.00
N LYS A 361 1.33 -7.41 16.28
CA LYS A 361 2.14 -7.84 17.43
C LYS A 361 3.50 -8.36 17.06
N ARG A 362 3.78 -8.51 15.76
CA ARG A 362 5.06 -8.99 15.26
C ARG A 362 5.55 -8.23 14.04
N VAL A 363 6.87 -8.09 13.94
CA VAL A 363 7.57 -7.71 12.72
C VAL A 363 8.35 -8.91 12.21
N HIS A 364 8.14 -9.24 10.94
CA HIS A 364 8.87 -10.27 10.24
C HIS A 364 10.04 -9.65 9.50
N VAL A 365 11.23 -10.19 9.67
CA VAL A 365 12.46 -9.75 8.98
C VAL A 365 13.07 -10.95 8.27
N ALA A 366 13.24 -10.82 6.96
CA ALA A 366 13.97 -11.77 6.15
C ALA A 366 15.47 -11.48 6.25
N ASP A 367 16.27 -12.49 6.53
CA ASP A 367 17.71 -12.40 6.67
C ASP A 367 18.39 -13.39 5.71
N GLN A 368 19.22 -12.85 4.82
CA GLN A 368 19.87 -13.64 3.79
C GLN A 368 21.00 -14.52 4.32
N SER A 369 21.69 -14.07 5.37
CA SER A 369 22.84 -14.78 5.94
C SER A 369 22.45 -16.14 6.51
N THR A 370 21.27 -16.21 7.11
CA THR A 370 20.72 -17.41 7.75
C THR A 370 19.73 -18.17 6.86
N LYS A 371 19.30 -17.56 5.75
CA LYS A 371 18.19 -18.01 4.90
C LYS A 371 16.86 -18.09 5.65
N GLN A 372 16.64 -17.21 6.62
CA GLN A 372 15.48 -17.28 7.52
C GLN A 372 14.60 -16.03 7.49
N TRP A 373 13.34 -16.25 7.81
CA TRP A 373 12.43 -15.21 8.27
C TRP A 373 12.32 -15.31 9.78
N PHE A 374 12.70 -14.23 10.46
CA PHE A 374 12.54 -14.08 11.90
C PHE A 374 11.23 -13.36 12.20
N ALA A 375 10.65 -13.64 13.36
CA ALA A 375 9.50 -12.93 13.92
C ALA A 375 9.87 -12.32 15.26
N PHE A 376 9.89 -10.99 15.32
CA PHE A 376 10.15 -10.21 16.51
C PHE A 376 8.85 -9.73 17.11
N ASN A 377 8.71 -9.81 18.43
CA ASN A 377 7.54 -9.25 19.10
C ASN A 377 7.62 -7.72 19.03
N LEU A 378 6.48 -7.12 18.69
CA LEU A 378 6.27 -5.67 18.61
C LEU A 378 5.40 -5.25 19.78
N THR A 379 5.92 -4.34 20.60
CA THR A 379 5.17 -3.78 21.72
C THR A 379 4.17 -2.74 21.22
N ALA A 380 3.19 -2.39 22.07
CA ALA A 380 2.19 -1.37 21.74
C ALA A 380 2.82 0.02 21.52
N ASP A 381 3.96 0.29 22.15
CA ASP A 381 4.69 1.56 22.06
C ASP A 381 5.65 1.60 20.85
N GLY A 382 5.68 0.54 20.02
CA GLY A 382 6.47 0.49 18.80
C GLY A 382 7.89 -0.06 18.97
N GLU A 383 8.23 -0.60 20.15
CA GLU A 383 9.53 -1.25 20.39
C GLU A 383 9.56 -2.69 19.85
N LEU A 384 10.70 -3.10 19.31
CA LEU A 384 10.97 -4.50 18.95
C LEU A 384 11.80 -5.17 20.05
N GLU A 385 11.34 -6.33 20.49
CA GLU A 385 12.18 -7.20 21.32
C GLU A 385 13.41 -7.63 20.51
N SER A 386 14.60 -7.57 21.12
CA SER A 386 15.87 -7.83 20.43
C SER A 386 16.03 -9.29 19.98
N ARG A 387 15.29 -10.23 20.58
CA ARG A 387 15.33 -11.65 20.25
C ARG A 387 14.06 -12.09 19.53
N GLY A 388 14.21 -12.45 18.26
CA GLY A 388 13.14 -13.00 17.45
C GLY A 388 13.05 -14.53 17.53
N ALA A 389 11.88 -15.07 17.20
CA ALA A 389 11.72 -16.49 16.90
C ALA A 389 12.03 -16.75 15.43
N ALA A 390 12.79 -17.80 15.13
CA ALA A 390 12.91 -18.28 13.76
C ALA A 390 11.54 -18.80 13.29
N LEU A 391 10.97 -18.17 12.25
CA LEU A 391 9.65 -18.50 11.76
C LEU A 391 9.73 -19.53 10.63
N PHE A 392 10.65 -19.32 9.69
CA PHE A 392 10.87 -20.24 8.58
C PHE A 392 12.32 -20.14 8.12
N ARG A 393 12.89 -21.27 7.69
CA ARG A 393 14.18 -21.33 6.97
C ARG A 393 13.92 -21.96 5.62
N GLU A 394 14.45 -21.35 4.57
CA GLU A 394 14.43 -22.00 3.27
C GLU A 394 15.62 -22.93 3.14
N GLU A 395 15.33 -24.21 2.92
CA GLU A 395 16.33 -25.28 2.84
C GLU A 395 16.83 -25.52 1.41
N GLU A 396 16.21 -24.91 0.40
CA GLU A 396 16.64 -25.07 -0.99
C GLU A 396 18.05 -24.50 -1.20
N GLU A 397 18.84 -25.23 -1.97
CA GLU A 397 20.17 -24.80 -2.36
C GLU A 397 20.06 -23.55 -3.24
N GLY A 398 20.89 -22.54 -2.97
CA GLY A 398 20.77 -21.23 -3.63
C GLY A 398 19.55 -20.40 -3.22
N ALA A 399 18.79 -20.79 -2.18
CA ALA A 399 17.71 -19.97 -1.63
C ALA A 399 18.23 -18.62 -1.13
N VAL A 400 17.54 -17.56 -1.56
CA VAL A 400 17.79 -16.18 -1.15
C VAL A 400 16.48 -15.60 -0.65
N PRO A 401 16.35 -15.38 0.66
CA PRO A 401 15.23 -14.64 1.21
C PRO A 401 15.12 -13.25 0.60
N ALA A 402 13.89 -12.83 0.34
CA ALA A 402 13.59 -11.50 -0.17
C ALA A 402 12.38 -10.90 0.55
N GLY A 403 11.63 -10.00 -0.10
CA GLY A 403 10.44 -9.36 0.43
C GLY A 403 9.36 -10.36 0.85
N SER A 404 8.51 -9.97 1.80
CA SER A 404 7.36 -10.79 2.19
C SER A 404 6.12 -9.94 2.40
N SER A 405 4.96 -10.55 2.24
CA SER A 405 3.66 -9.96 2.56
C SER A 405 2.88 -10.86 3.52
N THR A 406 1.96 -10.29 4.29
CA THR A 406 1.19 -11.04 5.30
C THR A 406 -0.31 -10.91 5.03
N ASP A 407 -1.05 -12.00 5.26
CA ASP A 407 -2.50 -12.01 5.18
C ASP A 407 -3.14 -11.65 6.54
N LYS A 408 -4.46 -11.43 6.55
CA LYS A 408 -5.23 -11.14 7.76
C LYS A 408 -5.23 -12.24 8.84
N HIS A 409 -4.75 -13.44 8.52
CA HIS A 409 -4.66 -14.58 9.43
C HIS A 409 -3.24 -14.80 9.96
N GLY A 410 -2.28 -14.00 9.49
CA GLY A 410 -0.87 -14.06 9.88
C GLY A 410 -0.06 -15.06 9.06
N ASN A 411 -0.62 -15.61 7.97
CA ASN A 411 0.17 -16.36 7.01
C ASN A 411 1.10 -15.39 6.26
N VAL A 412 2.27 -15.87 5.90
CA VAL A 412 3.31 -15.08 5.25
C VAL A 412 3.58 -15.65 3.86
N PHE A 413 3.65 -14.75 2.90
CA PHE A 413 3.94 -14.99 1.50
C PHE A 413 5.36 -14.44 1.27
N ALA A 414 6.34 -15.33 1.37
CA ALA A 414 7.76 -14.99 1.30
C ALA A 414 8.29 -15.20 -0.11
N ALA A 415 8.87 -14.15 -0.70
CA ALA A 415 9.52 -14.21 -1.99
C ALA A 415 10.87 -14.92 -1.90
N THR A 416 11.15 -15.76 -2.91
CA THR A 416 12.32 -16.64 -2.99
C THR A 416 12.84 -16.72 -4.43
N SER A 417 13.90 -17.50 -4.65
CA SER A 417 14.53 -17.71 -5.96
C SER A 417 13.65 -18.45 -6.99
N GLU A 418 12.61 -19.16 -6.56
CA GLU A 418 11.71 -19.92 -7.45
C GLU A 418 10.28 -19.36 -7.53
N GLY A 419 9.95 -18.37 -6.70
CA GLY A 419 8.61 -17.83 -6.60
C GLY A 419 8.28 -17.31 -5.21
N VAL A 420 7.14 -17.72 -4.68
CA VAL A 420 6.69 -17.35 -3.33
C VAL A 420 6.38 -18.61 -2.52
N VAL A 421 7.03 -18.76 -1.37
CA VAL A 421 6.71 -19.78 -0.37
C VAL A 421 5.67 -19.21 0.59
N VAL A 422 4.59 -19.96 0.81
CA VAL A 422 3.53 -19.59 1.75
C VAL A 422 3.68 -20.41 3.02
N PHE A 423 3.79 -19.75 4.16
CA PHE A 423 3.84 -20.41 5.47
C PHE A 423 2.83 -19.83 6.45
N SER A 424 2.38 -20.67 7.38
CA SER A 424 1.44 -20.28 8.42
C SER A 424 2.08 -19.33 9.44
N LYS A 425 1.26 -18.66 10.25
CA LYS A 425 1.75 -17.85 11.40
C LYS A 425 2.63 -18.61 12.41
N LYS A 426 2.68 -19.94 12.34
CA LYS A 426 3.50 -20.81 13.18
C LYS A 426 4.77 -21.32 12.48
N GLY A 427 5.02 -20.92 11.23
CA GLY A 427 6.19 -21.35 10.46
C GLY A 427 6.01 -22.60 9.62
N GLN A 428 4.85 -23.27 9.69
CA GLN A 428 4.58 -24.44 8.85
C GLN A 428 4.41 -24.03 7.38
N GLN A 429 5.22 -24.58 6.47
CA GLN A 429 5.05 -24.39 5.04
C GLN A 429 3.70 -24.95 4.56
N LEU A 430 2.91 -24.11 3.90
CA LEU A 430 1.61 -24.43 3.33
C LEU A 430 1.70 -24.70 1.83
N GLY A 431 2.68 -24.14 1.12
CA GLY A 431 2.84 -24.40 -0.31
C GLY A 431 3.74 -23.38 -0.98
N ARG A 432 3.78 -23.44 -2.31
CA ARG A 432 4.59 -22.59 -3.17
C ARG A 432 3.76 -22.09 -4.35
N ILE A 433 3.91 -20.82 -4.67
CA ILE A 433 3.46 -20.21 -5.93
C ILE A 433 4.72 -20.10 -6.78
N ILE A 434 4.85 -20.98 -7.77
CA ILE A 434 6.07 -21.14 -8.57
C ILE A 434 5.93 -20.27 -9.81
N THR A 435 6.84 -19.32 -9.97
CA THR A 435 7.00 -18.48 -11.18
C THR A 435 8.05 -19.06 -12.13
N GLY A 436 8.89 -19.98 -11.64
CA GLY A 436 10.05 -20.53 -12.34
C GLY A 436 11.22 -19.53 -12.46
N LYS A 437 11.08 -18.37 -11.81
CA LYS A 437 11.99 -17.23 -11.86
C LYS A 437 12.03 -16.55 -10.51
N PRO A 438 13.13 -15.88 -10.14
CA PRO A 438 13.22 -15.25 -8.84
C PRO A 438 12.19 -14.14 -8.63
N VAL A 439 11.61 -14.09 -7.43
CA VAL A 439 10.71 -13.02 -6.98
C VAL A 439 11.43 -12.19 -5.94
N SER A 440 11.41 -10.87 -6.11
CA SER A 440 12.00 -9.90 -5.19
C SER A 440 11.05 -9.54 -4.06
N ALA A 441 9.77 -9.36 -4.37
CA ALA A 441 8.76 -8.96 -3.41
C ALA A 441 7.35 -9.25 -3.93
N SER A 442 6.39 -9.24 -3.02
CA SER A 442 4.98 -9.44 -3.33
C SER A 442 4.08 -8.46 -2.58
N VAL A 443 2.91 -8.16 -3.15
CA VAL A 443 1.91 -7.31 -2.53
C VAL A 443 0.50 -7.79 -2.84
N PHE A 444 -0.35 -7.78 -1.82
CA PHE A 444 -1.79 -8.03 -1.97
C PHE A 444 -2.50 -6.81 -2.57
N SER A 445 -3.48 -7.07 -3.41
CA SER A 445 -4.35 -6.04 -3.99
C SER A 445 -5.80 -6.18 -3.54
N ASP A 446 -6.57 -5.10 -3.70
CA ASP A 446 -8.01 -5.11 -3.43
C ASP A 446 -8.83 -5.82 -4.53
N ASP A 447 -8.27 -6.00 -5.73
CA ASP A 447 -8.86 -6.70 -6.86
C ASP A 447 -8.76 -8.25 -6.76
N GLY A 448 -8.19 -8.75 -5.65
CA GLY A 448 -8.16 -10.18 -5.31
C GLY A 448 -6.98 -10.94 -5.91
N PHE A 449 -5.88 -10.25 -6.20
CA PHE A 449 -4.64 -10.83 -6.64
C PHE A 449 -3.51 -10.65 -5.61
N LEU A 450 -2.50 -11.50 -5.73
CA LEU A 450 -1.16 -11.25 -5.20
C LEU A 450 -0.28 -10.89 -6.40
N TYR A 451 0.26 -9.69 -6.41
CA TYR A 451 1.24 -9.25 -7.39
C TYR A 451 2.64 -9.59 -6.91
N MET A 452 3.50 -10.00 -7.83
CA MET A 452 4.88 -10.42 -7.55
C MET A 452 5.79 -9.73 -8.56
N THR A 453 6.87 -9.12 -8.09
CA THR A 453 7.92 -8.52 -8.93
C THR A 453 9.18 -9.36 -8.84
N GLY A 454 9.99 -9.33 -9.88
CA GLY A 454 11.29 -9.99 -9.89
C GLY A 454 11.78 -10.19 -11.32
N GLU A 455 13.09 -10.35 -11.50
CA GLU A 455 13.68 -10.39 -12.85
C GLU A 455 13.14 -9.21 -13.70
N ALA A 456 12.79 -9.43 -14.96
CA ALA A 456 12.23 -8.43 -15.86
C ALA A 456 10.68 -8.37 -15.84
N ARG A 457 10.02 -8.96 -14.84
CA ARG A 457 8.59 -9.30 -14.93
C ARG A 457 7.77 -8.94 -13.70
N VAL A 458 6.48 -8.73 -13.95
CA VAL A 458 5.44 -8.69 -12.93
C VAL A 458 4.51 -9.86 -13.18
N TRP A 459 4.36 -10.70 -12.17
CA TRP A 459 3.38 -11.78 -12.14
C TRP A 459 2.20 -11.41 -11.25
N ARG A 460 1.08 -12.11 -11.45
CA ARG A 460 -0.01 -12.15 -10.47
C ARG A 460 -0.62 -13.53 -10.37
N VAL A 461 -1.19 -13.83 -9.21
CA VAL A 461 -2.00 -15.03 -8.97
C VAL A 461 -3.26 -14.64 -8.22
N ARG A 462 -4.41 -15.24 -8.57
CA ARG A 462 -5.66 -14.97 -7.84
C ARG A 462 -5.58 -15.58 -6.45
N VAL A 463 -5.96 -14.81 -5.44
CA VAL A 463 -5.92 -15.24 -4.03
C VAL A 463 -7.27 -15.06 -3.35
N ALA A 464 -7.62 -16.02 -2.51
CA ALA A 464 -8.73 -15.92 -1.56
C ALA A 464 -8.29 -15.24 -0.25
N ALA A 465 -7.00 -15.33 0.06
CA ALA A 465 -6.36 -14.61 1.15
C ALA A 465 -6.63 -13.10 1.03
N LYS A 466 -6.87 -12.45 2.17
CA LYS A 466 -7.08 -11.00 2.24
C LYS A 466 -5.87 -10.35 2.88
N PRO A 467 -5.45 -9.17 2.40
CA PRO A 467 -4.31 -8.45 2.97
C PRO A 467 -4.47 -8.28 4.48
N ALA A 468 -3.34 -8.21 5.18
CA ALA A 468 -3.30 -7.67 6.53
C ALA A 468 -4.10 -6.36 6.60
N ARG A 469 -4.82 -6.14 7.70
CA ARG A 469 -5.60 -4.91 7.86
C ARG A 469 -4.63 -3.72 7.76
N PRO A 470 -5.02 -2.63 7.08
CA PRO A 470 -4.21 -1.42 7.09
C PRO A 470 -3.96 -1.02 8.53
N VAL A 471 -2.72 -0.63 8.79
CA VAL A 471 -2.32 -0.12 10.09
C VAL A 471 -3.22 1.05 10.45
N LYS A 472 -3.95 0.94 11.58
CA LYS A 472 -4.62 2.06 12.22
C LYS A 472 -3.67 2.58 13.29
N GLU A 473 -3.22 3.81 13.13
CA GLU A 473 -2.37 4.45 14.13
C GLU A 473 -3.12 4.55 15.46
N ALA A 474 -2.48 4.16 16.57
CA ALA A 474 -3.05 4.40 17.90
C ALA A 474 -3.08 5.92 18.18
N PRO A 475 -4.11 6.45 18.86
CA PRO A 475 -4.07 7.84 19.34
C PRO A 475 -2.86 8.00 20.25
N LEU A 476 -2.04 9.03 20.01
CA LEU A 476 -0.93 9.36 20.91
C LEU A 476 -1.48 9.55 22.32
N ARG A 477 -0.94 8.81 23.30
CA ARG A 477 -1.16 9.17 24.70
C ARG A 477 -0.56 10.55 24.91
N GLY A 478 -1.39 11.52 25.31
CA GLY A 478 -0.90 12.82 25.73
C GLY A 478 0.15 12.67 26.83
N PRO A 479 1.05 13.66 27.01
CA PRO A 479 1.99 13.62 28.12
C PRO A 479 1.21 13.35 29.40
N ASN A 480 1.58 12.31 30.13
CA ASN A 480 1.02 12.00 31.43
C ASN A 480 1.09 13.28 32.27
N GLU A 481 -0.03 13.98 32.44
CA GLU A 481 -0.17 14.88 33.58
C GLU A 481 0.11 14.02 34.79
N GLY A 482 1.21 14.33 35.48
CA GLY A 482 1.68 13.58 36.62
C GLY A 482 0.51 13.34 37.56
N LYS A 483 0.10 12.08 37.69
CA LYS A 483 -0.65 11.68 38.87
C LYS A 483 0.28 11.95 40.03
N ASN A 484 0.08 13.10 40.67
CA ASN A 484 0.57 13.42 41.99
C ASN A 484 0.24 12.22 42.88
N SER A 485 1.24 11.38 43.10
CA SER A 485 1.28 10.41 44.18
C SER A 485 1.39 11.22 45.48
N GLY A 486 0.25 11.79 45.90
CA GLY A 486 0.06 12.26 47.26
C GLY A 486 0.19 11.08 48.21
N GLY A 487 1.41 10.89 48.72
CA GLY A 487 1.69 9.99 49.83
C GLY A 487 0.90 10.44 51.05
N GLY A 488 -0.23 9.78 51.30
CA GLY A 488 -0.98 9.86 52.55
C GLY A 488 -0.88 8.54 53.29
N SER A 489 0.17 8.39 54.10
CA SER A 489 0.33 7.29 55.05
C SER A 489 -0.86 7.29 56.03
N ARG A 490 -1.79 6.33 55.89
CA ARG A 490 -2.78 6.03 56.94
C ARG A 490 -2.15 5.07 57.93
N ARG A 491 -1.65 5.60 59.04
CA ARG A 491 -1.39 4.84 60.27
C ARG A 491 -2.74 4.54 60.95
N HIS A 492 -2.98 3.26 61.19
CA HIS A 492 -3.96 2.79 62.15
C HIS A 492 -3.45 3.06 63.58
N HIS A 493 -4.24 3.77 64.38
CA HIS A 493 -4.36 3.52 65.83
C HIS A 493 -5.75 3.96 66.29
N GLY A 494 -6.40 3.10 67.07
CA GLY A 494 -7.74 3.28 67.60
C GLY A 494 -7.77 4.07 68.91
N GLY A 495 -8.96 4.15 69.50
CA GLY A 495 -9.17 4.62 70.86
C GLY A 495 -10.22 5.73 70.98
N ASP A 496 -11.45 5.30 71.22
CA ASP A 496 -12.44 5.82 72.17
C ASP A 496 -12.74 7.33 72.37
N SER A 497 -14.07 7.52 72.47
CA SER A 497 -14.81 8.33 73.44
C SER A 497 -15.17 9.80 73.14
N THR A 498 -16.49 9.99 73.04
CA THR A 498 -17.34 11.02 73.68
C THR A 498 -17.13 12.51 73.37
N GLY A 499 -18.24 13.18 73.03
CA GLY A 499 -18.50 14.53 73.55
C GLY A 499 -19.04 15.57 72.57
N SER A 500 -20.35 15.83 72.65
CA SER A 500 -21.04 17.14 72.59
C SER A 500 -20.71 18.14 71.46
N ARG A 501 -21.69 18.43 70.59
CA ARG A 501 -22.52 19.68 70.54
C ARG A 501 -21.76 21.00 70.32
N GLY A 502 -22.20 21.74 69.29
CA GLY A 502 -22.09 23.21 69.21
C GLY A 502 -21.87 23.71 67.78
N THR A 503 -22.92 24.11 67.06
CA THR A 503 -23.22 25.51 66.68
C THR A 503 -22.17 26.18 65.78
N ARG A 504 -22.45 26.34 64.48
CA ARG A 504 -23.08 27.50 63.81
C ARG A 504 -22.12 28.67 63.51
N ARG A 505 -22.18 29.10 62.22
CA ARG A 505 -21.81 30.42 61.66
C ARG A 505 -20.32 30.76 61.68
N SER A 506 -19.77 31.57 60.78
CA SER A 506 -20.18 32.20 59.53
C SER A 506 -18.91 32.82 58.92
N ASP A 507 -19.04 33.31 57.68
CA ASP A 507 -18.20 34.33 57.06
C ASP A 507 -16.82 33.87 56.50
N ARG A 508 -16.63 33.83 55.18
CA ARG A 508 -16.54 34.96 54.22
C ARG A 508 -15.24 35.74 54.45
N GLN A 509 -14.22 35.52 53.62
CA GLN A 509 -13.59 36.55 52.76
C GLN A 509 -12.24 36.13 52.16
N THR A 510 -12.14 36.37 50.84
CA THR A 510 -11.01 36.93 50.07
C THR A 510 -9.64 36.25 50.13
N LYS A 511 -9.19 35.72 49.00
CA LYS A 511 -8.22 36.33 48.04
C LYS A 511 -6.81 36.49 48.60
N GLY A 512 -5.90 35.74 47.99
CA GLY A 512 -4.52 36.07 47.68
C GLY A 512 -4.20 35.38 46.37
#